data_AF-A0A7G2CFQ4-F1
#
_entry.id   AF-A0A7G2CFQ4-F1
#
_cell.length_a   1.000
_cell.length_b   1.000
_cell.length_c   1.000
_cell.angle_alpha   90.00
_cell.angle_beta   90.00
_cell.angle_gamma   90.00
#
_symmetry.space_group_name_H-M   'P 1'
#
loop_
_entity.id
_entity.type
_entity.pdbx_description
1 polymer ?
#
loop_
_entity_poly.entity_id
_entity_poly.type
_entity_poly.pdbx_seq_one_letter_code
_entity_poly.pdbx_strand_id
1 'polypeptide(L)'
;MFDPANPGTTGETLDVLTRSLAGCEHKFLLVLNKVDVFEKVEDFARAYGSLCWNLSKVIKLKDMPRIFITCTPLEKGETAGKATPASIIPEEETRRQRNLILQELLAAPLRRLDNLIAETEESVENLIMSLEVCNQLRYQLFERQTMMLVTFVVSAVTVPALIYAVSTLSMSATILLSTLSVAGFYLMALLGQSNLKAFNQRLIAESDNTVHSLYGKNYTNEMHLRWINVVRPRLTKVASSRTMDGSCDIHELPKTSKRSIRQLKSLLTNRPPSAA
;
A
#
# COMPACT_ATOMS: atom_id res chain seq x y z
N MET A 1 29.56 7.53 7.32
CA MET A 1 30.55 8.13 8.23
C MET A 1 31.89 8.05 7.52
N PHE A 2 32.63 9.14 7.44
CA PHE A 2 33.88 9.26 6.72
C PHE A 2 35.02 9.54 7.69
N ASP A 3 36.19 8.96 7.42
CA ASP A 3 37.39 9.12 8.21
C ASP A 3 38.42 9.92 7.39
N PRO A 4 39.00 10.99 7.94
CA PRO A 4 40.01 11.80 7.28
C PRO A 4 41.32 11.08 6.95
N ALA A 5 41.66 9.98 7.65
CA ALA A 5 42.86 9.20 7.34
C ALA A 5 42.79 8.50 5.98
N ASN A 6 41.57 8.19 5.52
CA ASN A 6 41.28 7.68 4.20
C ASN A 6 40.16 8.53 3.58
N PRO A 7 40.47 9.76 3.13
CA PRO A 7 39.46 10.65 2.54
C PRO A 7 38.95 10.09 1.20
N GLY A 8 39.64 9.09 0.66
CA GLY A 8 39.17 8.27 -0.44
C GLY A 8 37.98 7.42 -0.01
N THR A 9 36.79 7.91 -0.32
CA THR A 9 35.60 7.08 -0.48
C THR A 9 35.96 5.95 -1.44
N THR A 10 36.15 4.73 -0.93
CA THR A 10 36.42 3.56 -1.75
C THR A 10 35.29 3.41 -2.79
N GLY A 11 35.61 2.87 -3.97
CA GLY A 11 34.62 2.69 -5.04
C GLY A 11 33.36 1.94 -4.59
N GLU A 12 33.53 1.01 -3.64
CA GLU A 12 32.43 0.29 -2.97
C GLU A 12 31.50 1.22 -2.20
N THR A 13 32.05 2.18 -1.44
CA THR A 13 31.24 3.14 -0.66
C THR A 13 30.42 4.03 -1.60
N LEU A 14 31.02 4.45 -2.71
CA LEU A 14 30.33 5.25 -3.73
C LEU A 14 29.27 4.42 -4.48
N ASP A 15 29.54 3.15 -4.79
CA ASP A 15 28.58 2.26 -5.45
C ASP A 15 27.36 1.99 -4.55
N VAL A 16 27.56 1.75 -3.25
CA VAL A 16 26.47 1.61 -2.29
C VAL A 16 25.60 2.88 -2.23
N LEU A 17 26.23 4.06 -2.17
CA LEU A 17 25.51 5.34 -2.16
C LEU A 17 24.74 5.59 -3.46
N THR A 18 25.31 5.20 -4.62
CA THR A 18 24.71 5.46 -5.94
C THR A 18 23.64 4.44 -6.32
N ARG A 19 23.78 3.17 -5.89
CA ARG A 19 22.94 2.07 -6.33
C ARG A 19 21.94 1.61 -5.29
N SER A 20 22.41 1.38 -4.06
CA SER A 20 21.56 0.78 -3.01
C SER A 20 20.75 1.83 -2.26
N LEU A 21 21.29 3.04 -2.11
CA LEU A 21 20.65 4.12 -1.36
C LEU A 21 20.13 5.26 -2.25
N ALA A 22 20.06 5.04 -3.57
CA ALA A 22 19.53 6.00 -4.54
C ALA A 22 18.12 6.46 -4.15
N GLY A 23 17.88 7.78 -4.18
CA GLY A 23 16.59 8.37 -3.84
C GLY A 23 16.31 8.50 -2.33
N CYS A 24 17.12 7.87 -1.47
CA CYS A 24 17.08 8.07 -0.02
C CYS A 24 18.07 9.15 0.47
N GLU A 25 18.70 9.88 -0.45
CA GLU A 25 19.75 10.86 -0.18
C GLU A 25 19.30 11.97 0.79
N HIS A 26 18.03 12.38 0.71
CA HIS A 26 17.42 13.37 1.58
C HIS A 26 17.31 12.93 3.07
N LYS A 27 17.60 11.67 3.38
CA LYS A 27 17.57 11.12 4.75
C LYS A 27 18.98 10.93 5.33
N PHE A 28 20.04 11.22 4.58
CA PHE A 28 21.40 10.94 5.05
C PHE A 28 21.88 11.98 6.06
N LEU A 29 22.51 11.49 7.12
CA LEU A 29 23.33 12.29 8.02
C LEU A 29 24.80 11.95 7.74
N LEU A 30 25.47 12.86 7.02
CA LEU A 30 26.88 12.68 6.68
C LEU A 30 27.75 13.18 7.83
N VAL A 31 28.70 12.35 8.27
CA VAL A 31 29.57 12.67 9.40
C VAL A 31 31.01 12.46 8.97
N LEU A 32 31.84 13.51 9.07
CA LEU A 32 33.29 13.45 9.03
C LEU A 32 33.78 13.32 10.48
N ASN A 33 34.32 12.15 10.81
CA ASN A 33 34.83 11.87 12.15
C ASN A 33 36.31 12.21 12.29
N LYS A 34 36.86 12.11 13.50
CA LYS A 34 38.29 12.21 13.80
C LYS A 34 38.95 13.51 13.35
N VAL A 35 38.22 14.62 13.39
CA VAL A 35 38.78 15.90 12.94
C VAL A 35 39.83 16.44 13.92
N ASP A 36 39.87 15.90 15.13
CA ASP A 36 40.95 16.07 16.11
C ASP A 36 42.32 15.56 15.66
N VAL A 37 42.39 14.70 14.63
CA VAL A 37 43.66 14.16 14.11
C VAL A 37 44.43 15.18 13.27
N PHE A 38 43.78 16.23 12.77
CA PHE A 38 44.45 17.23 11.96
C PHE A 38 45.24 18.21 12.82
N GLU A 39 46.52 18.38 12.51
CA GLU A 39 47.38 19.41 13.12
C GLU A 39 47.30 20.75 12.39
N LYS A 40 47.10 20.73 11.06
CA LYS A 40 47.01 21.91 10.19
C LYS A 40 45.62 22.09 9.57
N VAL A 41 45.14 23.34 9.56
CA VAL A 41 43.86 23.74 8.94
C VAL A 41 43.82 23.36 7.45
N GLU A 42 44.95 23.46 6.76
CA GLU A 42 45.08 23.15 5.33
C GLU A 42 44.78 21.68 5.04
N ASP A 43 45.23 20.77 5.91
CA ASP A 43 45.03 19.33 5.74
C ASP A 43 43.57 18.95 5.99
N PHE A 44 42.94 19.57 6.98
CA PHE A 44 41.50 19.47 7.20
C PHE A 44 40.71 19.98 5.98
N ALA A 45 41.05 21.15 5.46
CA ALA A 45 40.37 21.75 4.30
C ALA A 45 40.53 20.88 3.04
N ARG A 46 41.70 20.27 2.83
CA ARG A 46 41.94 19.33 1.72
C ARG A 46 41.08 18.07 1.84
N ALA A 47 41.00 17.47 3.03
CA ALA A 47 40.19 16.27 3.25
C ALA A 47 38.69 16.55 3.12
N TYR A 48 38.20 17.63 3.75
CA TYR A 48 36.81 18.06 3.65
C TYR A 48 36.42 18.43 2.21
N GLY A 49 37.28 19.17 1.51
CA GLY A 49 37.08 19.52 0.10
C GLY A 49 37.05 18.29 -0.81
N SER A 50 37.96 17.33 -0.59
CA SER A 50 37.98 16.06 -1.34
C SER A 50 36.71 15.23 -1.11
N LEU A 51 36.21 15.20 0.13
CA LEU A 51 34.95 14.54 0.46
C LEU A 51 33.77 15.20 -0.27
N CYS A 52 33.66 16.53 -0.22
CA CYS A 52 32.61 17.28 -0.94
C CYS A 52 32.67 17.02 -2.45
N TRP A 53 33.86 16.99 -3.05
CA TRP A 53 34.05 16.68 -4.46
C TRP A 53 33.63 15.25 -4.82
N ASN A 54 33.93 14.27 -3.97
CA ASN A 54 33.53 12.89 -4.20
C ASN A 54 32.02 12.71 -4.06
N LEU A 55 31.40 13.38 -3.08
CA LEU A 55 29.96 13.33 -2.87
C LEU A 55 29.18 14.04 -3.97
N SER A 56 29.69 15.13 -4.55
CA SER A 56 28.99 15.87 -5.62
C SER A 56 28.83 15.05 -6.90
N LYS A 57 29.67 14.04 -7.09
CA LYS A 57 29.57 13.10 -8.22
C LYS A 57 28.51 12.01 -8.01
N VAL A 58 28.15 11.74 -6.76
CA VAL A 58 27.31 10.60 -6.38
C VAL A 58 25.91 11.04 -5.94
N ILE A 59 25.83 12.10 -5.14
CA ILE A 59 24.58 12.63 -4.62
C ILE A 59 23.95 13.52 -5.69
N LYS A 60 22.72 13.22 -6.10
CA LYS A 60 22.02 13.92 -7.18
C LYS A 60 21.18 15.11 -6.67
N LEU A 61 21.44 15.54 -5.44
CA LEU A 61 20.81 16.72 -4.85
C LEU A 61 21.39 17.99 -5.46
N LYS A 62 20.50 18.96 -5.72
CA LYS A 62 20.90 20.30 -6.16
C LYS A 62 21.83 20.98 -5.15
N ASP A 63 21.52 20.80 -3.86
CA ASP A 63 22.27 21.36 -2.76
C ASP A 63 23.02 20.25 -2.01
N MET A 64 24.30 20.48 -1.71
CA MET A 64 25.11 19.52 -0.97
C MET A 64 24.54 19.33 0.44
N PRO A 65 24.26 18.09 0.88
CA PRO A 65 23.80 17.84 2.24
C PRO A 65 24.87 18.24 3.27
N ARG A 66 24.40 18.68 4.44
CA ARG A 66 25.28 19.10 5.52
C ARG A 66 26.14 17.93 6.02
N ILE A 67 27.45 18.15 6.07
CA ILE A 67 28.42 17.22 6.66
C ILE A 67 28.72 17.68 8.08
N PHE A 68 28.39 16.86 9.06
CA PHE A 68 28.69 17.10 10.46
C PHE A 68 30.13 16.71 10.77
N ILE A 69 30.78 17.50 11.62
CA ILE A 69 32.14 17.27 12.06
C ILE A 69 32.11 16.74 13.49
N THR A 70 32.79 15.63 13.73
CA THR A 70 32.88 14.99 15.04
C THR A 70 34.33 14.62 15.36
N CYS A 71 34.63 14.51 16.64
CA CYS A 71 35.93 14.08 17.15
C CYS A 71 35.79 12.74 17.88
N THR A 72 36.91 12.04 18.00
CA THR A 72 36.99 10.80 18.78
C THR A 72 36.70 11.13 20.25
N PRO A 73 35.85 10.37 20.97
CA PRO A 73 35.66 10.59 22.40
C PRO A 73 36.99 10.33 23.10
N LEU A 74 37.60 11.35 23.70
CA LEU A 74 38.71 11.13 24.63
C LEU A 74 38.16 10.38 25.85
N GLU A 75 38.74 9.21 26.13
CA GLU A 75 38.54 8.58 27.43
C GLU A 75 39.02 9.54 28.51
N LYS A 76 38.17 9.73 29.52
CA LYS A 76 38.28 10.79 30.54
C LYS A 76 39.47 10.61 31.50
N GLY A 77 40.48 9.80 31.16
CA GLY A 77 41.56 9.34 32.03
C GLY A 77 42.99 9.58 31.56
N GLU A 78 43.26 9.94 30.29
CA GLU A 78 44.66 9.89 29.77
C GLU A 78 45.34 11.24 29.50
N THR A 79 44.69 12.38 29.66
CA THR A 79 45.31 13.69 29.33
C THR A 79 45.10 14.78 30.38
N ALA A 80 45.36 14.48 31.65
CA ALA A 80 45.52 15.52 32.68
C ALA A 80 46.95 16.11 32.74
N GLY A 81 47.87 15.74 31.82
CA GLY A 81 49.30 16.05 31.97
C GLY A 81 50.09 16.44 30.72
N LYS A 82 49.49 16.55 29.54
CA LYS A 82 50.19 17.02 28.33
C LYS A 82 49.37 18.14 27.71
N ALA A 83 49.95 19.35 27.66
CA ALA A 83 49.40 20.48 26.94
C ALA A 83 49.06 20.03 25.50
N THR A 84 47.77 19.87 25.23
CA THR A 84 47.27 19.49 23.92
C THR A 84 47.58 20.64 22.96
N PRO A 85 48.20 20.39 21.78
CA PRO A 85 48.28 21.40 20.75
C PRO A 85 46.86 21.88 20.44
N ALA A 86 46.69 23.19 20.24
CA ALA A 86 45.38 23.78 19.99
C ALA A 86 44.69 23.05 18.83
N SER A 87 43.64 22.27 19.12
CA SER A 87 42.81 21.63 18.11
C SER A 87 42.32 22.69 17.12
N ILE A 88 42.46 22.41 15.82
CA ILE A 88 42.05 23.32 14.74
C ILE A 88 40.59 23.76 14.90
N ILE A 89 39.73 22.82 15.32
CA ILE A 89 38.33 23.08 15.59
C ILE A 89 38.13 23.22 17.10
N PRO A 90 37.54 24.32 17.57
CA PRO A 90 37.18 24.47 18.97
C PRO A 90 36.32 23.30 19.45
N GLU A 91 36.64 22.74 20.62
CA GLU A 91 35.89 21.62 21.19
C GLU A 91 34.39 21.93 21.36
N GLU A 92 34.06 23.21 21.61
CA GLU A 92 32.69 23.71 21.69
C GLU A 92 31.92 23.52 20.38
N GLU A 93 32.57 23.75 19.24
CA GLU A 93 31.95 23.57 17.92
C GLU A 93 31.70 22.09 17.63
N THR A 94 32.67 21.22 17.94
CA THR A 94 32.46 19.76 17.84
C THR A 94 31.33 19.28 18.75
N ARG A 95 31.26 19.77 20.00
CA ARG A 95 30.14 19.46 20.89
C ARG A 95 28.81 19.94 20.31
N ARG A 96 28.78 21.14 19.74
CA ARG A 96 27.60 21.70 19.09
C ARG A 96 27.14 20.83 17.93
N GLN A 97 28.03 20.44 17.03
CA GLN A 97 27.73 19.53 15.91
C GLN A 97 27.22 18.17 16.40
N ARG A 98 27.85 17.60 17.43
CA ARG A 98 27.39 16.35 18.06
C ARG A 98 25.98 16.47 18.63
N ASN A 99 25.67 17.56 19.31
CA ASN A 99 24.34 17.80 19.88
C ASN A 99 23.28 17.96 18.78
N LEU A 100 23.62 18.57 17.65
CA LEU A 100 22.72 18.65 16.49
C LEU A 100 22.44 17.27 15.88
N ILE A 101 23.47 16.43 15.75
CA ILE A 101 23.30 15.03 15.30
C ILE A 101 22.39 14.28 16.28
N LEU A 102 22.62 14.42 17.59
CA LEU A 102 21.80 13.78 18.60
C LEU A 102 20.34 14.25 18.54
N GLN A 103 20.11 15.55 18.39
CA GLN A 103 18.76 16.10 18.27
C GLN A 103 18.04 15.51 17.05
N GLU A 104 18.71 15.45 15.91
CA GLU A 104 18.14 14.92 14.67
C GLU A 104 17.87 13.41 14.76
N LEU A 105 18.78 12.67 15.40
CA LEU A 105 18.64 11.24 15.65
C LEU A 105 17.52 10.93 16.64
N LEU A 106 17.35 11.74 17.69
CA LEU A 106 16.27 11.60 18.67
C LEU A 106 14.90 12.03 18.10
N ALA A 107 14.88 12.92 17.10
CA ALA A 107 13.65 13.29 16.40
C ALA A 107 13.19 12.22 15.39
N ALA A 108 14.10 11.39 14.87
CA ALA A 108 13.78 10.41 13.82
C ALA A 108 12.70 9.38 14.22
N PRO A 109 12.68 8.80 15.44
CA PRO A 109 11.62 7.91 15.88
C PRO A 109 10.23 8.58 15.89
N LEU A 110 10.13 9.83 16.33
CA LEU A 110 8.85 10.56 16.34
C LEU A 110 8.32 10.73 14.92
N ARG A 111 9.15 11.19 13.98
CA ARG A 111 8.76 11.29 12.56
C ARG A 111 8.35 9.94 11.95
N ARG A 112 9.00 8.85 12.39
CA ARG A 112 8.61 7.49 11.96
C ARG A 112 7.22 7.12 12.49
N LEU A 113 6.90 7.46 13.74
CA LEU A 113 5.56 7.21 14.28
C LEU A 113 4.50 7.98 13.50
N ASP A 114 4.75 9.24 13.16
CA ASP A 114 3.83 10.04 12.33
C ASP A 114 3.62 9.42 10.95
N ASN A 115 4.70 9.01 10.29
CA ASN A 115 4.62 8.32 8.99
C ASN A 115 3.85 7.00 9.08
N LEU A 116 4.07 6.22 10.14
CA LEU A 116 3.33 4.97 10.36
C LEU A 116 1.85 5.24 10.62
N ILE A 117 1.51 6.29 11.38
CA ILE A 117 0.13 6.68 11.61
C ILE A 117 -0.53 7.03 10.27
N ALA A 118 0.09 7.90 9.48
CA ALA A 118 -0.42 8.29 8.16
C ALA A 118 -0.57 7.08 7.21
N GLU A 119 0.41 6.18 7.17
CA GLU A 119 0.36 4.96 6.34
C GLU A 119 -0.76 4.01 6.79
N THR A 120 -0.95 3.83 8.10
CA THR A 120 -2.04 3.00 8.64
C THR A 120 -3.41 3.62 8.37
N GLU A 121 -3.53 4.94 8.46
CA GLU A 121 -4.74 5.70 8.16
C GLU A 121 -5.13 5.54 6.68
N GLU A 122 -4.19 5.78 5.77
CA GLU A 122 -4.40 5.57 4.34
C GLU A 122 -4.78 4.12 4.04
N SER A 123 -4.11 3.16 4.70
CA SER A 123 -4.40 1.73 4.56
C SER A 123 -5.80 1.36 5.05
N VAL A 124 -6.29 1.95 6.14
CA VAL A 124 -7.65 1.72 6.67
C VAL A 124 -8.70 2.31 5.74
N GLU A 125 -8.49 3.51 5.21
CA GLU A 125 -9.39 4.12 4.22
C GLU A 125 -9.47 3.29 2.93
N ASN A 126 -8.32 2.81 2.43
CA ASN A 126 -8.23 1.87 1.31
C ASN A 126 -9.03 0.59 1.60
N LEU A 127 -8.89 0.05 2.81
CA LEU A 127 -9.62 -1.14 3.24
C LEU A 127 -11.12 -0.87 3.26
N ILE A 128 -11.58 0.23 3.87
CA ILE A 128 -13.01 0.59 3.94
C ILE A 128 -13.61 0.67 2.54
N MET A 129 -12.95 1.36 1.61
CA MET A 129 -13.41 1.46 0.22
C MET A 129 -13.52 0.07 -0.42
N SER A 130 -12.49 -0.77 -0.27
CA SER A 130 -12.51 -2.14 -0.80
C SER A 130 -13.66 -2.99 -0.23
N LEU A 131 -13.96 -2.84 1.06
CA LEU A 131 -15.02 -3.58 1.74
C LEU A 131 -16.42 -3.12 1.33
N GLU A 132 -16.61 -1.80 1.17
CA GLU A 132 -17.89 -1.24 0.70
C GLU A 132 -18.19 -1.70 -0.72
N VAL A 133 -17.20 -1.67 -1.60
CA VAL A 133 -17.33 -2.19 -2.97
C VAL A 133 -17.59 -3.69 -2.95
N CYS A 134 -16.80 -4.50 -2.22
CA CYS A 134 -17.02 -5.94 -2.13
C CYS A 134 -18.44 -6.30 -1.65
N ASN A 135 -18.93 -5.62 -0.61
CA ASN A 135 -20.29 -5.85 -0.11
C ASN A 135 -21.35 -5.48 -1.15
N GLN A 136 -21.14 -4.40 -1.91
CA GLN A 136 -22.06 -3.97 -2.96
C GLN A 136 -22.07 -4.95 -4.15
N LEU A 137 -20.89 -5.39 -4.61
CA LEU A 137 -20.76 -6.41 -5.67
C LEU A 137 -21.48 -7.69 -5.27
N ARG A 138 -21.28 -8.15 -4.02
CA ARG A 138 -21.97 -9.33 -3.49
C ARG A 138 -23.48 -9.15 -3.42
N TYR A 139 -23.96 -7.98 -3.01
CA TYR A 139 -25.39 -7.69 -2.97
C TYR A 139 -26.02 -7.83 -4.37
N GLN A 140 -25.39 -7.25 -5.39
CA GLN A 140 -25.86 -7.35 -6.78
C GLN A 140 -25.87 -8.80 -7.30
N LEU A 141 -24.88 -9.61 -6.92
CA LEU A 141 -24.89 -11.03 -7.23
C LEU A 141 -26.03 -11.77 -6.54
N PHE A 142 -26.22 -11.56 -5.24
CA PHE A 142 -27.28 -12.23 -4.51
C PHE A 142 -28.65 -11.85 -5.05
N GLU A 143 -28.88 -10.58 -5.41
CA GLU A 143 -30.12 -10.13 -6.04
C GLU A 143 -30.38 -10.83 -7.38
N ARG A 144 -29.36 -11.00 -8.22
CA ARG A 144 -29.51 -11.73 -9.49
C ARG A 144 -29.69 -13.22 -9.28
N GLN A 145 -29.02 -13.82 -8.30
CA GLN A 145 -29.21 -15.22 -7.94
C GLN A 145 -30.61 -15.49 -7.41
N THR A 146 -31.15 -14.62 -6.56
CA THR A 146 -32.52 -14.75 -6.08
C THR A 146 -33.53 -14.56 -7.20
N MET A 147 -33.33 -13.59 -8.10
CA MET A 147 -34.17 -13.44 -9.28
C MET A 147 -34.14 -14.70 -10.17
N MET A 148 -32.97 -15.29 -10.43
CA MET A 148 -32.84 -16.52 -11.21
C MET A 148 -33.46 -17.74 -10.52
N LEU A 149 -33.34 -17.84 -9.19
CA LEU A 149 -33.98 -18.90 -8.42
C LEU A 149 -35.51 -18.75 -8.44
N VAL A 150 -36.01 -17.53 -8.27
CA VAL A 150 -37.45 -17.24 -8.34
C VAL A 150 -38.01 -17.58 -9.73
N THR A 151 -37.34 -17.19 -10.82
CA THR A 151 -37.80 -17.54 -12.18
C THR A 151 -37.77 -19.05 -12.42
N PHE A 152 -36.79 -19.76 -11.86
CA PHE A 152 -36.69 -21.21 -11.92
C PHE A 152 -37.80 -21.93 -11.12
N VAL A 153 -38.14 -21.43 -9.92
CA VAL A 153 -39.25 -21.98 -9.13
C VAL A 153 -40.59 -21.71 -9.81
N VAL A 154 -40.79 -20.52 -10.37
CA VAL A 154 -42.02 -20.18 -11.12
C VAL A 154 -42.16 -21.05 -12.37
N SER A 155 -41.07 -21.31 -13.11
CA SER A 155 -41.11 -22.20 -14.27
C SER A 155 -41.37 -23.66 -13.86
N ALA A 156 -40.82 -24.11 -12.73
CA ALA A 156 -41.06 -25.44 -12.19
C ALA A 156 -42.52 -25.70 -11.75
N VAL A 157 -43.28 -24.66 -11.38
CA VAL A 157 -44.69 -24.80 -10.98
C VAL A 157 -45.65 -24.64 -12.18
N THR A 158 -45.39 -23.69 -13.06
CA THR A 158 -46.28 -23.37 -14.19
C THR A 158 -46.27 -24.46 -15.28
N VAL A 159 -45.12 -25.08 -15.55
CA VAL A 159 -44.99 -26.09 -16.61
C VAL A 159 -45.72 -27.40 -16.28
N PRO A 160 -45.62 -27.99 -15.07
CA PRO A 160 -46.42 -29.17 -14.71
C PRO A 160 -47.92 -28.91 -14.66
N ALA A 161 -48.35 -27.72 -14.21
CA ALA A 161 -49.77 -27.34 -14.21
C ALA A 161 -50.35 -27.32 -15.64
N LEU A 162 -49.59 -26.83 -16.62
CA LEU A 162 -49.96 -26.86 -18.03
C LEU A 162 -50.05 -28.31 -18.56
N ILE A 163 -49.07 -29.16 -18.21
CA ILE A 163 -49.06 -30.57 -18.60
C ILE A 163 -50.30 -31.30 -18.05
N TYR A 164 -50.67 -31.03 -16.79
CA TYR A 164 -51.88 -31.60 -16.18
C TYR A 164 -53.15 -31.18 -16.92
N ALA A 165 -53.29 -29.90 -17.28
CA ALA A 165 -54.44 -29.42 -18.05
C ALA A 165 -54.57 -30.12 -19.42
N VAL A 166 -53.46 -30.29 -20.15
CA VAL A 166 -53.43 -30.94 -21.48
C VAL A 166 -53.67 -32.45 -21.40
N SER A 167 -53.34 -33.09 -20.28
CA SER A 167 -53.54 -34.54 -20.09
C SER A 167 -54.98 -35.01 -20.19
N THR A 168 -55.94 -34.11 -20.00
CA THR A 168 -57.37 -34.39 -20.15
C THR A 168 -57.80 -34.61 -21.61
N LEU A 169 -56.98 -34.20 -22.59
CA LEU A 169 -57.35 -34.18 -24.00
C LEU A 169 -56.70 -35.30 -24.84
N SER A 170 -55.41 -35.61 -24.61
CA SER A 170 -54.68 -36.61 -25.41
C SER A 170 -53.44 -37.18 -24.70
N MET A 171 -53.31 -38.52 -24.69
CA MET A 171 -52.20 -39.24 -24.05
C MET A 171 -50.88 -39.19 -24.84
N SER A 172 -50.92 -39.03 -26.17
CA SER A 172 -49.70 -38.91 -26.98
C SER A 172 -49.08 -37.51 -26.85
N ALA A 173 -49.91 -36.48 -26.67
CA ALA A 173 -49.47 -35.09 -26.52
C ALA A 173 -48.75 -34.86 -25.17
N THR A 174 -49.15 -35.55 -24.10
CA THR A 174 -48.54 -35.40 -22.76
C THR A 174 -47.11 -35.95 -22.70
N ILE A 175 -46.86 -37.11 -23.32
CA ILE A 175 -45.54 -37.74 -23.33
C ILE A 175 -44.54 -36.82 -24.04
N LEU A 176 -44.91 -36.29 -25.22
CA LEU A 176 -44.07 -35.35 -25.95
C LEU A 176 -43.82 -34.06 -25.16
N LEU A 177 -44.84 -33.48 -24.52
CA LEU A 177 -44.70 -32.24 -23.75
C LEU A 177 -43.85 -32.42 -22.49
N SER A 178 -43.96 -33.58 -21.83
CA SER A 178 -43.15 -33.91 -20.65
C SER A 178 -41.66 -34.06 -20.97
N THR A 179 -41.32 -34.74 -22.07
CA THR A 179 -39.92 -34.90 -22.51
C THR A 179 -39.29 -33.57 -22.92
N LEU A 180 -40.05 -32.72 -23.62
CA LEU A 180 -39.61 -31.38 -24.01
C LEU A 180 -39.42 -30.45 -22.79
N SER A 181 -40.27 -30.57 -21.78
CA SER A 181 -40.17 -29.82 -20.53
C SER A 181 -38.90 -30.18 -19.76
N VAL A 182 -38.58 -31.47 -19.62
CA VAL A 182 -37.36 -31.91 -18.92
C VAL A 182 -36.10 -31.43 -19.64
N ALA A 183 -36.06 -31.54 -20.97
CA ALA A 183 -34.96 -31.03 -21.78
C ALA A 183 -34.82 -29.49 -21.68
N GLY A 184 -35.95 -28.76 -21.72
CA GLY A 184 -35.97 -27.30 -21.57
C GLY A 184 -35.47 -26.84 -20.20
N PHE A 185 -35.82 -27.55 -19.13
CA PHE A 185 -35.38 -27.24 -17.77
C PHE A 185 -33.87 -27.45 -17.59
N TYR A 186 -33.33 -28.54 -18.14
CA TYR A 186 -31.89 -28.81 -18.12
C TYR A 186 -31.11 -27.74 -18.90
N LEU A 187 -31.60 -27.35 -20.07
CA LEU A 187 -30.96 -26.32 -20.89
C LEU A 187 -31.03 -24.93 -20.23
N MET A 188 -32.14 -24.59 -19.58
CA MET A 188 -32.26 -23.37 -18.78
C MET A 188 -31.27 -23.34 -17.60
N ALA A 189 -31.05 -24.47 -16.92
CA ALA A 189 -30.08 -24.57 -15.83
C ALA A 189 -28.64 -24.34 -16.32
N LEU A 190 -28.26 -24.94 -17.45
CA LEU A 190 -26.94 -24.74 -18.05
C LEU A 190 -26.71 -23.29 -18.51
N LEU A 191 -27.69 -22.70 -19.21
CA LEU A 191 -27.64 -21.29 -19.61
C LEU A 191 -27.61 -20.36 -18.40
N GLY A 192 -28.31 -20.73 -17.32
CA GLY A 192 -28.27 -19.99 -16.06
C GLY A 192 -26.88 -19.96 -15.43
N GLN A 193 -26.19 -21.11 -15.40
CA GLN A 193 -24.82 -21.20 -14.91
C GLN A 193 -23.82 -20.43 -15.77
N SER A 194 -23.92 -20.52 -17.11
CA SER A 194 -23.04 -19.76 -18.00
C SER A 194 -23.28 -18.25 -17.89
N ASN A 195 -24.54 -17.83 -17.79
CA ASN A 195 -24.90 -16.42 -17.61
C ASN A 195 -24.40 -15.87 -16.28
N LEU A 196 -24.43 -16.66 -15.20
CA LEU A 196 -23.90 -16.25 -13.90
C LEU A 196 -22.38 -16.05 -13.96
N LYS A 197 -21.65 -16.96 -14.61
CA LYS A 197 -20.20 -16.82 -14.82
C LYS A 197 -19.86 -15.57 -15.65
N ALA A 198 -20.57 -15.35 -16.75
CA ALA A 198 -20.39 -14.16 -17.58
C ALA A 198 -20.75 -12.87 -16.83
N PHE A 199 -21.79 -12.92 -16.00
CA PHE A 199 -22.19 -11.78 -15.16
C PHE A 199 -21.12 -11.46 -14.12
N ASN A 200 -20.56 -12.46 -13.43
CA ASN A 200 -19.46 -12.26 -12.47
C ASN A 200 -18.28 -11.50 -13.11
N GLN A 201 -17.86 -11.93 -14.31
CA GLN A 201 -16.76 -11.27 -15.03
C GLN A 201 -17.10 -9.83 -15.43
N ARG A 202 -18.32 -9.59 -15.91
CA ARG A 202 -18.81 -8.23 -16.25
C ARG A 202 -18.86 -7.32 -15.02
N LEU A 203 -19.30 -7.84 -13.88
CA LEU A 203 -19.43 -7.08 -12.64
C LEU A 203 -18.08 -6.59 -12.11
N ILE A 204 -17.02 -7.39 -12.29
CA ILE A 204 -15.65 -6.99 -11.96
C ILE A 204 -15.11 -5.98 -12.97
N ALA A 205 -15.45 -6.13 -14.25
CA ALA A 205 -15.07 -5.15 -15.28
C ALA A 205 -15.77 -3.79 -15.05
N GLU A 206 -17.03 -3.81 -14.64
CA GLU A 206 -17.88 -2.64 -14.35
C GLU A 206 -17.77 -2.19 -12.89
N SER A 207 -16.80 -2.70 -12.11
CA SER A 207 -16.62 -2.30 -10.71
C SER A 207 -16.43 -0.79 -10.56
N ASP A 208 -15.87 -0.12 -11.58
CA ASP A 208 -15.69 1.33 -11.61
C ASP A 208 -17.05 2.06 -11.49
N ASN A 209 -18.07 1.60 -12.21
CA ASN A 209 -19.42 2.16 -12.14
C ASN A 209 -20.05 1.96 -10.76
N THR A 210 -19.77 0.82 -10.11
CA THR A 210 -20.30 0.55 -8.76
C THR A 210 -19.74 1.51 -7.72
N VAL A 211 -18.47 1.89 -7.83
CA VAL A 211 -17.82 2.87 -6.96
C VAL A 211 -18.45 4.25 -7.15
N HIS A 212 -18.62 4.67 -8.40
CA HIS A 212 -19.32 5.92 -8.72
C HIS A 212 -20.74 5.95 -8.18
N SER A 213 -21.46 4.82 -8.24
CA SER A 213 -22.82 4.72 -7.67
C SER A 213 -22.83 4.84 -6.14
N LEU A 214 -21.80 4.33 -5.46
CA LEU A 214 -21.72 4.28 -4.01
C LEU A 214 -21.29 5.64 -3.41
N TYR A 215 -20.38 6.34 -4.07
CA TYR A 215 -19.83 7.61 -3.60
C TYR A 215 -20.37 8.84 -4.35
N GLY A 216 -21.33 8.70 -5.28
CA GLY A 216 -21.65 9.68 -6.32
C GLY A 216 -21.59 11.19 -5.99
N LYS A 217 -22.06 11.64 -4.82
CA LYS A 217 -21.97 13.06 -4.42
C LYS A 217 -20.66 13.44 -3.70
N ASN A 218 -20.00 12.47 -3.08
CA ASN A 218 -18.77 12.62 -2.29
C ASN A 218 -17.54 12.04 -3.01
N TYR A 219 -17.66 11.78 -4.31
CA TYR A 219 -16.59 11.15 -5.07
C TYR A 219 -15.53 12.19 -5.43
N THR A 220 -14.43 12.20 -4.68
CA THR A 220 -13.30 13.10 -4.92
C THR A 220 -12.31 12.50 -5.92
N ASN A 221 -11.49 13.35 -6.55
CA ASN A 221 -10.43 12.90 -7.45
C ASN A 221 -9.39 12.04 -6.71
N GLU A 222 -9.12 12.35 -5.44
CA GLU A 222 -8.25 11.53 -4.60
C GLU A 222 -8.79 10.10 -4.43
N MET A 223 -10.10 9.96 -4.17
CA MET A 223 -10.75 8.64 -4.10
C MET A 223 -10.68 7.89 -5.44
N HIS A 224 -10.79 8.61 -6.57
CA HIS A 224 -10.65 8.02 -7.89
C HIS A 224 -9.25 7.45 -8.14
N LEU A 225 -8.21 8.24 -7.86
CA LEU A 225 -6.82 7.80 -7.99
C LEU A 225 -6.52 6.63 -7.08
N ARG A 226 -7.01 6.69 -5.84
CA ARG A 226 -6.88 5.62 -4.85
C ARG A 226 -7.56 4.33 -5.29
N TRP A 227 -8.75 4.44 -5.88
CA TRP A 227 -9.47 3.31 -6.46
C TRP A 227 -8.66 2.64 -7.58
N ILE A 228 -8.21 3.42 -8.57
CA ILE A 228 -7.50 2.91 -9.74
C ILE A 228 -6.14 2.31 -9.37
N ASN A 229 -5.36 3.01 -8.55
CA ASN A 229 -3.96 2.65 -8.31
C ASN A 229 -3.78 1.59 -7.23
N VAL A 230 -4.66 1.56 -6.22
CA VAL A 230 -4.47 0.72 -5.04
C VAL A 230 -5.57 -0.31 -4.88
N VAL A 231 -6.84 0.11 -4.85
CA VAL A 231 -7.95 -0.75 -4.44
C VAL A 231 -8.33 -1.76 -5.52
N ARG A 232 -8.55 -1.31 -6.76
CA ARG A 232 -8.96 -2.17 -7.88
C ARG A 232 -7.93 -3.29 -8.15
N PRO A 233 -6.61 -3.02 -8.25
CA PRO A 233 -5.63 -4.08 -8.49
C PRO A 233 -5.56 -5.09 -7.35
N ARG A 234 -5.72 -4.64 -6.09
CA ARG A 234 -5.76 -5.55 -4.94
C ARG A 234 -7.01 -6.41 -4.95
N LEU A 235 -8.16 -5.84 -5.28
CA LEU A 235 -9.42 -6.56 -5.37
C LEU A 235 -9.40 -7.63 -6.47
N THR A 236 -8.90 -7.29 -7.66
CA THR A 236 -8.77 -8.26 -8.77
C THR A 236 -7.75 -9.35 -8.44
N LYS A 237 -6.63 -9.02 -7.79
CA LYS A 237 -5.65 -10.00 -7.31
C LYS A 237 -6.24 -10.96 -6.26
N VAL A 238 -7.05 -10.46 -5.33
CA VAL A 238 -7.72 -11.31 -4.33
C VAL A 238 -8.76 -12.21 -4.99
N ALA A 239 -9.53 -11.70 -5.95
CA ALA A 239 -10.52 -12.47 -6.68
C ALA A 239 -9.90 -13.56 -7.58
N SER A 240 -8.74 -13.29 -8.18
CA SER A 240 -8.03 -14.26 -9.03
C SER A 240 -7.19 -15.26 -8.26
N SER A 241 -6.63 -14.89 -7.10
CA SER A 241 -5.77 -15.78 -6.29
C SER A 241 -6.52 -16.90 -5.57
N ARG A 242 -7.83 -16.75 -5.35
CA ARG A 242 -8.64 -17.74 -4.62
C ARG A 242 -9.28 -18.78 -5.53
N THR A 243 -9.27 -18.55 -6.83
CA THR A 243 -9.80 -19.48 -7.84
C THR A 243 -8.70 -20.31 -8.48
N MET A 244 -8.83 -21.63 -8.40
CA MET A 244 -7.86 -22.59 -8.97
C MET A 244 -7.77 -22.54 -10.52
N ASP A 245 -8.79 -21.97 -11.17
CA ASP A 245 -8.95 -21.91 -12.63
C ASP A 245 -8.61 -20.51 -13.20
N GLY A 246 -8.13 -19.58 -12.36
CA GLY A 246 -7.83 -18.19 -12.75
C GLY A 246 -9.07 -17.33 -13.08
N SER A 247 -10.28 -17.87 -12.95
CA SER A 247 -11.54 -17.16 -13.16
C SER A 247 -11.93 -16.37 -11.92
N CYS A 248 -11.98 -15.04 -11.97
CA CYS A 248 -12.39 -14.25 -10.79
C CYS A 248 -13.83 -14.60 -10.32
N ASP A 249 -13.96 -15.12 -9.10
CA ASP A 249 -15.27 -15.37 -8.47
C ASP A 249 -15.51 -14.41 -7.29
N ILE A 250 -16.65 -13.72 -7.34
CA ILE A 250 -17.06 -12.71 -6.36
C ILE A 250 -17.56 -13.40 -5.07
N HIS A 251 -17.98 -14.67 -5.13
CA HIS A 251 -18.38 -15.42 -3.94
C HIS A 251 -17.27 -15.55 -2.90
N GLU A 252 -16.02 -15.55 -3.34
CA GLU A 252 -14.82 -15.69 -2.52
C GLU A 252 -14.36 -14.37 -1.88
N LEU A 253 -14.98 -13.25 -2.26
CA LEU A 253 -14.71 -11.94 -1.66
C LEU A 253 -15.13 -11.94 -0.18
N PRO A 254 -14.36 -11.29 0.71
CA PRO A 254 -14.66 -11.26 2.13
C PRO A 254 -16.03 -10.63 2.41
N LYS A 255 -16.82 -11.26 3.28
CA LYS A 255 -18.05 -10.69 3.82
C LYS A 255 -17.69 -9.89 5.07
N THR A 256 -18.06 -8.62 5.11
CA THR A 256 -17.90 -7.81 6.32
C THR A 256 -19.22 -7.22 6.78
N SER A 257 -19.39 -7.15 8.10
CA SER A 257 -20.59 -6.53 8.67
C SER A 257 -20.54 -5.02 8.52
N LYS A 258 -21.68 -4.40 8.19
CA LYS A 258 -21.85 -2.94 8.21
C LYS A 258 -21.53 -2.33 9.58
N ARG A 259 -21.57 -3.12 10.67
CA ARG A 259 -21.16 -2.68 12.01
C ARG A 259 -19.64 -2.49 12.10
N SER A 260 -18.87 -3.42 11.55
CA SER A 260 -17.40 -3.36 11.54
C SER A 260 -16.89 -2.19 10.72
N ILE A 261 -17.50 -1.93 9.55
CA ILE A 261 -17.16 -0.75 8.72
C ILE A 261 -17.46 0.55 9.48
N ARG A 262 -18.61 0.66 10.14
CA ARG A 262 -18.94 1.83 10.96
C ARG A 262 -18.00 2.02 12.13
N GLN A 263 -17.56 0.93 12.77
CA GLN A 263 -16.59 0.97 13.85
C GLN A 263 -15.23 1.49 13.35
N LEU A 264 -14.75 1.00 12.20
CA LEU A 264 -13.52 1.52 11.57
C LEU A 264 -13.64 3.00 11.22
N LYS A 265 -14.76 3.42 10.63
CA LYS A 265 -15.02 4.85 10.36
C LYS A 265 -15.03 5.68 11.64
N SER A 266 -15.66 5.21 12.70
CA SER A 266 -15.67 5.94 13.98
C SER A 266 -14.29 6.07 14.62
N LEU A 267 -13.42 5.06 14.45
CA LEU A 267 -12.04 5.10 14.94
C LEU A 267 -11.20 6.12 14.16
N LEU A 268 -11.47 6.28 12.86
CA LEU A 268 -10.84 7.30 12.03
C LEU A 268 -11.32 8.71 12.41
N THR A 269 -12.61 8.90 12.66
CA THR A 269 -13.20 10.22 12.95
C THR A 269 -12.90 10.72 14.38
N ASN A 270 -12.80 9.83 15.37
CA ASN A 270 -12.62 10.21 16.78
C ASN A 270 -11.15 10.52 17.17
N ARG A 271 -10.35 11.03 16.23
CA ARG A 271 -8.94 11.35 16.48
C ARG A 271 -8.82 12.57 17.44
N PRO A 272 -8.05 12.48 18.53
CA PRO A 272 -7.60 13.68 19.24
C PRO A 272 -6.69 14.49 18.31
N PRO A 273 -6.79 15.83 18.29
CA PRO A 273 -5.98 16.66 17.41
C PRO A 273 -4.50 16.33 17.60
N SER A 274 -3.80 16.05 16.50
CA SER A 274 -2.35 15.84 16.55
C SER A 274 -1.72 17.11 17.11
N ALA A 275 -0.94 16.97 18.19
CA ALA A 275 -0.05 18.04 18.62
C ALA A 275 0.95 18.28 17.49
N ALA A 276 0.70 19.33 16.70
CA ALA A 276 1.62 19.88 15.74
C ALA A 276 2.78 20.59 16.47
#